data_AF-A0A7S3USQ0-F1
#
_entry.id   AF-A0A7S3USQ0-F1
#
_cell.length_a   1.000
_cell.length_b   1.000
_cell.length_c   1.000
_cell.angle_alpha   90.00
_cell.angle_beta   90.00
_cell.angle_gamma   90.00
#
_symmetry.space_group_name_H-M   'P 1'
#
loop_
_entity.id
_entity.type
_entity.pdbx_description
1 polymer ?
#
loop_
_entity_poly.entity_id
_entity_poly.type
_entity_poly.pdbx_seq_one_letter_code
_entity_poly.pdbx_strand_id
1 'polypeptide(L)'
;MSQAVPRPAQKVHPSTDESNWEITAAEEERVSISSLSNKYEVNEEISKSNSNRSKSVVISYSACSDIGERAYQEDRLVHIEDFNPLIPASNKAVDRKIQRSFFAVYDGHGGAGCSTYLANSLHLDLARHPQIGTDPAAALEAAWASAEAGFLALCREAHAAAVARHERALAAAAAAGRDGD
;
A
#
# COMPACT_ATOMS: atom_id res chain seq x y z
N MET A 1 43.75 17.11 11.47
CA MET A 1 43.31 17.76 10.21
C MET A 1 42.86 16.65 9.27
N SER A 2 41.56 16.35 9.24
CA SER A 2 41.00 15.30 8.39
C SER A 2 40.60 15.93 7.05
N GLN A 3 41.21 15.48 5.95
CA GLN A 3 40.91 15.98 4.61
C GLN A 3 39.61 15.34 4.11
N ALA A 4 38.60 16.17 3.82
CA ALA A 4 37.38 15.75 3.16
C ALA A 4 37.65 15.51 1.67
N VAL A 5 37.32 14.30 1.20
CA VAL A 5 37.37 13.95 -0.22
C VAL A 5 36.08 14.47 -0.89
N PRO A 6 36.15 15.19 -2.03
CA PRO A 6 34.96 15.69 -2.70
C PRO A 6 34.19 14.54 -3.37
N ARG A 7 32.86 14.50 -3.15
CA ARG A 7 31.95 13.55 -3.80
C ARG A 7 31.81 13.90 -5.29
N PRO A 8 31.83 12.89 -6.19
CA PRO A 8 31.59 13.13 -7.62
C PRO A 8 30.16 13.62 -7.87
N ALA A 9 30.01 14.49 -8.86
CA ALA A 9 28.75 15.10 -9.26
C ALA A 9 27.68 14.03 -9.57
N GLN A 10 26.53 14.13 -8.90
CA GLN A 10 25.36 13.29 -9.16
C GLN A 10 24.89 13.51 -10.60
N LYS A 11 24.80 12.43 -11.38
CA LYS A 11 24.08 12.45 -12.65
C LYS A 11 22.59 12.64 -12.32
N VAL A 12 22.02 13.72 -12.83
CA VAL A 12 20.59 14.01 -12.74
C VAL A 12 19.86 12.92 -13.51
N HIS A 13 19.24 11.97 -12.80
CA HIS A 13 18.28 11.06 -13.40
C HIS A 13 16.99 11.83 -13.69
N PRO A 14 16.29 11.53 -14.81
CA PRO A 14 15.06 12.20 -15.15
C PRO A 14 14.05 12.01 -14.02
N SER A 15 13.58 13.13 -13.49
CA SER A 15 12.46 13.26 -12.57
C SER A 15 11.29 12.42 -13.06
N THR A 16 11.09 11.23 -12.47
CA THR A 16 9.80 10.57 -12.53
C THR A 16 8.89 11.34 -11.60
N ASP A 17 8.17 12.26 -12.20
CA ASP A 17 7.17 13.12 -11.59
C ASP A 17 6.14 12.25 -10.84
N GLU A 18 6.30 12.17 -9.51
CA GLU A 18 5.39 11.44 -8.62
C GLU A 18 3.99 12.09 -8.54
N SER A 19 3.75 13.21 -9.24
CA SER A 19 2.44 13.88 -9.22
C SER A 19 1.39 13.24 -10.14
N ASN A 20 1.71 12.17 -10.87
CA ASN A 20 0.81 11.61 -11.89
C ASN A 20 0.22 10.22 -11.56
N TRP A 21 0.28 9.77 -10.31
CA TRP A 21 -0.46 8.58 -9.85
C TRP A 21 -1.87 8.91 -9.32
N GLU A 22 -2.39 10.12 -9.58
CA GLU A 22 -3.79 10.45 -9.29
C GLU A 22 -4.70 9.44 -10.00
N ILE A 23 -5.18 8.50 -9.19
CA ILE A 23 -6.31 7.59 -9.40
C ILE A 23 -7.41 8.40 -10.09
N THR A 24 -7.65 8.11 -11.37
CA THR A 24 -8.66 8.83 -12.15
C THR A 24 -10.04 8.57 -11.55
N ALA A 25 -10.91 9.59 -11.55
CA ALA A 25 -12.23 9.66 -10.91
C ALA A 25 -13.22 8.49 -11.16
N ALA A 26 -12.88 7.52 -12.02
CA ALA A 26 -13.65 6.28 -12.19
C ALA A 26 -13.51 5.29 -11.01
N GLU A 27 -12.57 5.51 -10.07
CA GLU A 27 -12.39 4.69 -8.85
C GLU A 27 -13.10 5.25 -7.61
N GLU A 28 -13.76 6.41 -7.71
CA GLU A 28 -14.49 7.04 -6.57
C GLU A 28 -15.69 6.22 -6.08
N GLU A 29 -16.19 5.25 -6.85
CA GLU A 29 -17.31 4.40 -6.43
C GLU A 29 -16.90 3.27 -5.47
N ARG A 30 -15.60 3.05 -5.26
CA ARG A 30 -15.09 2.19 -4.17
C ARG A 30 -14.88 3.02 -2.89
N VAL A 31 -16.00 3.47 -2.32
CA VAL A 31 -16.17 3.90 -0.91
C VAL A 31 -15.00 4.71 -0.34
N SER A 32 -14.97 6.03 -0.56
CA SER A 32 -14.33 7.05 0.32
C SER A 32 -13.25 6.52 1.31
N ILE A 33 -12.14 6.02 0.76
CA ILE A 33 -11.09 5.30 1.50
C ILE A 33 -10.21 6.29 2.31
N SER A 34 -10.16 7.56 1.90
CA SER A 34 -9.46 8.62 2.64
C SER A 34 -10.08 8.92 4.01
N SER A 35 -11.36 8.61 4.22
CA SER A 35 -12.05 8.84 5.51
C SER A 35 -11.79 7.74 6.55
N LEU A 36 -11.21 6.60 6.16
CA LEU A 36 -10.89 5.50 7.09
C LEU A 36 -9.41 5.49 7.51
N SER A 37 -8.50 5.98 6.66
CA SER A 37 -7.08 6.09 7.01
C SER A 37 -6.80 7.18 8.05
N ASN A 38 -7.61 8.25 8.09
CA ASN A 38 -7.48 9.33 9.07
C ASN A 38 -8.11 9.03 10.44
N LYS A 39 -8.67 7.84 10.67
CA LYS A 39 -9.36 7.51 11.93
C LYS A 39 -8.50 6.81 12.98
N TYR A 40 -7.27 6.46 12.64
CA TYR A 40 -6.31 5.85 13.58
C TYR A 40 -5.25 6.87 13.97
N GLU A 41 -5.69 8.02 14.49
CA GLU A 41 -4.85 8.87 15.31
C GLU A 41 -4.60 8.13 16.64
N VAL A 42 -3.32 8.08 17.03
CA VAL A 42 -2.80 7.35 18.18
C VAL A 42 -3.51 7.79 19.45
N ASN A 43 -4.41 6.95 19.97
CA ASN A 43 -4.90 7.08 21.34
C ASN A 43 -4.06 6.15 22.22
N GLU A 44 -3.00 6.71 22.82
CA GLU A 44 -2.40 6.20 24.05
C GLU A 44 -3.43 6.32 25.18
N GLU A 45 -4.43 5.44 25.29
CA GLU A 45 -5.12 5.31 26.57
C GLU A 45 -5.88 3.98 26.76
N ILE A 46 -5.55 3.34 27.88
CA ILE A 46 -6.40 2.50 28.73
C ILE A 46 -6.46 0.99 28.40
N SER A 47 -5.43 0.30 28.90
CA SER A 47 -5.61 -1.04 29.46
C SER A 47 -6.31 -0.96 30.83
N LYS A 48 -7.64 -1.12 30.87
CA LYS A 48 -8.37 -1.44 32.11
C LYS A 48 -9.16 -2.75 31.96
N SER A 49 -8.55 -3.78 32.55
CA SER A 49 -9.07 -5.04 33.11
C SER A 49 -10.34 -5.70 32.55
N ASN A 50 -10.26 -7.01 32.30
CA ASN A 50 -11.27 -7.92 32.83
C ASN A 50 -10.65 -9.30 33.17
N SER A 51 -10.83 -9.73 34.43
CA SER A 51 -10.03 -10.74 35.14
C SER A 51 -10.42 -12.19 34.88
N ASN A 52 -10.77 -12.56 33.64
CA ASN A 52 -11.13 -13.96 33.34
C ASN A 52 -10.76 -14.43 31.92
N ARG A 53 -9.76 -13.82 31.28
CA ARG A 53 -9.30 -14.28 29.97
C ARG A 53 -8.33 -15.44 30.13
N SER A 54 -8.66 -16.57 29.51
CA SER A 54 -7.69 -17.50 28.93
C SER A 54 -6.46 -16.72 28.47
N LYS A 55 -5.26 -17.08 28.96
CA LYS A 55 -3.97 -16.41 28.74
C LYS A 55 -3.94 -15.65 27.40
N SER A 56 -4.26 -14.35 27.42
CA SER A 56 -4.20 -13.51 26.22
C SER A 56 -2.74 -13.21 25.97
N VAL A 57 -2.23 -13.54 24.78
CA VAL A 57 -0.91 -13.10 24.36
C VAL A 57 -0.98 -11.59 24.22
N VAL A 58 -0.23 -10.86 25.04
CA VAL A 58 -0.03 -9.43 24.88
C VAL A 58 1.14 -9.25 23.91
N ILE A 59 0.87 -8.64 22.77
CA ILE A 59 1.90 -8.29 21.79
C ILE A 59 2.19 -6.80 21.97
N SER A 60 3.47 -6.47 22.15
CA SER A 60 3.96 -5.09 22.04
C SER A 60 4.83 -5.01 20.80
N TYR A 61 4.68 -3.96 20.02
CA TYR A 61 5.42 -3.78 18.77
C TYR A 61 5.87 -2.33 18.63
N SER A 62 6.89 -2.14 17.80
CA SER A 62 7.32 -0.84 17.30
C SER A 62 7.74 -1.03 15.85
N ALA A 63 7.56 0.01 15.04
CA ALA A 63 7.98 0.00 13.65
C ALA A 63 8.74 1.30 13.37
N CYS A 64 9.78 1.19 12.55
CA CYS A 64 10.56 2.31 12.07
C CYS A 64 10.91 2.04 10.61
N SER A 65 10.76 3.05 9.77
CA SER A 65 11.26 3.05 8.39
C SER A 65 12.09 4.32 8.20
N ASP A 66 13.30 4.16 7.66
CA ASP A 66 14.20 5.26 7.33
C ASP A 66 14.54 5.18 5.84
N ILE A 67 14.49 6.31 5.15
CA ILE A 67 14.86 6.43 3.73
C ILE A 67 16.38 6.30 3.53
N GLY A 68 17.16 6.63 4.57
CA GLY A 68 18.62 6.65 4.50
C GLY A 68 19.13 7.57 3.41
N GLU A 69 20.05 7.07 2.57
CA GLU A 69 20.70 7.84 1.49
C GLU A 69 19.95 7.75 0.14
N ARG A 70 18.73 7.18 0.11
CA ARG A 70 17.95 7.02 -1.12
C ARG A 70 17.26 8.33 -1.54
N ALA A 71 16.96 8.45 -2.83
CA ALA A 71 16.26 9.63 -3.36
C ALA A 71 14.77 9.65 -3.02
N TYR A 72 14.14 8.49 -2.83
CA TYR A 72 12.74 8.33 -2.44
C TYR A 72 12.56 7.04 -1.62
N GLN A 73 11.49 6.98 -0.82
CA GLN A 73 11.19 5.85 0.05
C GLN A 73 10.30 4.84 -0.68
N GLU A 74 10.86 3.67 -0.99
CA GLU A 74 10.16 2.56 -1.66
C GLU A 74 9.54 1.59 -0.65
N ASP A 75 10.01 1.56 0.60
CA ASP A 75 9.51 0.65 1.62
C ASP A 75 8.13 1.06 2.12
N ARG A 76 7.31 0.06 2.46
CA ARG A 76 6.04 0.25 3.16
C ARG A 76 5.94 -0.72 4.33
N LEU A 77 5.34 -0.25 5.41
CA LEU A 77 5.05 -1.06 6.60
C LEU A 77 3.55 -1.03 6.87
N VAL A 78 2.99 -2.16 7.29
CA VAL A 78 1.62 -2.27 7.77
C VAL A 78 1.64 -2.95 9.11
N HIS A 79 0.88 -2.39 10.05
CA HIS A 79 0.65 -2.99 11.35
C HIS A 79 -0.83 -2.84 11.72
N ILE A 80 -1.44 -3.95 12.14
CA ILE A 80 -2.83 -4.05 12.58
C ILE A 80 -2.87 -4.93 13.83
N GLU A 81 -3.11 -4.31 14.99
CA GLU A 81 -3.04 -4.99 16.27
C GLU A 81 -4.23 -5.94 16.47
N ASP A 82 -5.44 -5.46 16.18
CA ASP A 82 -6.64 -6.27 16.13
C ASP A 82 -7.14 -6.38 14.68
N PHE A 83 -6.87 -7.52 14.08
CA PHE A 83 -7.23 -7.85 12.71
C PHE A 83 -8.69 -8.32 12.59
N ASN A 84 -9.30 -8.76 13.70
CA ASN A 84 -10.65 -9.34 13.68
C ASN A 84 -11.75 -8.39 13.17
N PRO A 85 -11.73 -7.06 13.44
CA PRO A 85 -12.69 -6.11 12.89
C PRO A 85 -12.72 -6.03 11.37
N LEU A 86 -11.63 -6.37 10.69
CA LEU A 86 -11.55 -6.37 9.23
C LEU A 86 -12.25 -7.59 8.59
N ILE A 87 -12.40 -8.67 9.36
CA ILE A 87 -13.03 -9.89 8.89
C ILE A 87 -14.55 -9.70 8.83
N PRO A 88 -15.21 -9.91 7.68
CA PRO A 88 -16.65 -9.72 7.54
C PRO A 88 -17.47 -10.48 8.60
N ALA A 89 -18.49 -9.82 9.15
CA ALA A 89 -19.40 -10.42 10.13
C ALA A 89 -20.13 -11.69 9.61
N SER A 90 -20.27 -11.78 8.29
CA SER A 90 -20.85 -12.89 7.55
C SER A 90 -19.97 -14.14 7.57
N ASN A 91 -18.65 -14.03 7.77
CA ASN A 91 -17.78 -15.19 7.86
C ASN A 91 -17.97 -15.87 9.24
N LYS A 92 -18.80 -16.92 9.26
CA LYS A 92 -19.12 -17.70 10.47
C LYS A 92 -18.06 -18.72 10.84
N ALA A 93 -17.14 -19.04 9.92
CA ALA A 93 -16.06 -19.99 10.16
C ALA A 93 -14.95 -19.43 11.07
N VAL A 94 -14.96 -18.12 11.33
CA VAL A 94 -13.96 -17.46 12.17
C VAL A 94 -14.40 -17.45 13.63
N ASP A 95 -13.60 -18.09 14.49
CA ASP A 95 -13.68 -17.89 15.93
C ASP A 95 -13.11 -16.49 16.29
N ARG A 96 -13.99 -15.59 16.73
CA ARG A 96 -13.65 -14.22 17.15
C ARG A 96 -13.03 -14.12 18.54
N LYS A 97 -12.98 -15.23 19.30
CA LYS A 97 -12.24 -15.27 20.56
C LYS A 97 -10.73 -15.39 20.33
N ILE A 98 -10.33 -15.87 19.15
CA ILE A 98 -8.92 -15.92 18.75
C ILE A 98 -8.47 -14.49 18.38
N GLN A 99 -7.47 -13.99 19.09
CA GLN A 99 -6.82 -12.73 18.75
C GLN A 99 -5.93 -12.92 17.51
N ARG A 100 -6.02 -11.98 16.56
CA ARG A 100 -5.25 -11.99 15.32
C ARG A 100 -4.67 -10.60 15.12
N SER A 101 -3.42 -10.54 14.72
CA SER A 101 -2.71 -9.31 14.37
C SER A 101 -2.05 -9.51 13.01
N PHE A 102 -1.90 -8.44 12.24
CA PHE A 102 -1.25 -8.47 10.92
C PHE A 102 -0.09 -7.48 10.91
N PHE A 103 1.07 -7.95 10.50
CA PHE A 103 2.29 -7.14 10.34
C PHE A 103 2.90 -7.48 9.00
N ALA A 104 3.29 -6.47 8.24
CA ALA A 104 3.97 -6.66 6.97
C ALA A 104 4.99 -5.55 6.72
N VAL A 105 6.09 -5.92 6.06
CA VAL A 105 7.08 -5.01 5.51
C VAL A 105 7.22 -5.35 4.03
N TYR A 106 7.13 -4.34 3.19
CA TYR A 106 7.23 -4.45 1.74
C TYR A 106 8.43 -3.61 1.31
N ASP A 107 9.49 -4.28 0.87
CA ASP A 107 10.68 -3.65 0.25
C ASP A 107 10.36 -3.41 -1.23
N GLY A 108 10.25 -2.14 -1.61
CA GLY A 108 9.93 -1.75 -2.97
C GLY A 108 11.18 -1.64 -3.84
N HIS A 109 11.06 -1.99 -5.13
CA HIS A 109 12.13 -1.82 -6.10
C HIS A 109 11.59 -1.42 -7.47
N GLY A 110 12.18 -0.40 -8.08
CA GLY A 110 11.76 0.09 -9.40
C GLY A 110 10.54 1.02 -9.33
N GLY A 111 10.35 1.67 -8.18
CA GLY A 111 9.21 2.49 -7.83
C GLY A 111 8.47 1.95 -6.59
N ALA A 112 7.84 2.85 -5.84
CA ALA A 112 7.08 2.50 -4.64
C ALA A 112 5.65 1.98 -4.93
N GLY A 113 5.27 1.82 -6.21
CA GLY A 113 3.90 1.49 -6.60
C GLY A 113 3.43 0.13 -6.08
N CYS A 114 4.25 -0.91 -6.23
CA CYS A 114 3.90 -2.27 -5.78
C CYS A 114 3.81 -2.36 -4.25
N SER A 115 4.83 -1.87 -3.55
CA SER A 115 4.85 -1.85 -2.08
C SER A 115 3.68 -1.04 -1.51
N THR A 116 3.34 0.10 -2.13
CA THR A 116 2.16 0.90 -1.76
C THR A 116 0.85 0.16 -2.02
N TYR A 117 0.72 -0.51 -3.16
CA TYR A 117 -0.45 -1.31 -3.49
C TYR A 117 -0.68 -2.43 -2.48
N LEU A 118 0.36 -3.22 -2.17
CA LEU A 118 0.30 -4.30 -1.20
C LEU A 118 -0.04 -3.80 0.20
N ALA A 119 0.58 -2.69 0.61
CA ALA A 119 0.29 -2.06 1.90
C ALA A 119 -1.18 -1.66 2.04
N ASN A 120 -1.82 -1.21 0.96
CA ASN A 120 -3.20 -0.76 0.96
C ASN A 120 -4.24 -1.90 0.81
N SER A 121 -3.87 -3.04 0.22
CA SER A 121 -4.86 -4.04 -0.24
C SER A 121 -4.73 -5.43 0.36
N LEU A 122 -3.49 -5.94 0.56
CA LEU A 122 -3.27 -7.36 0.86
C LEU A 122 -4.00 -7.79 2.14
N HIS A 123 -3.91 -6.99 3.19
CA HIS A 123 -4.51 -7.27 4.49
C HIS A 123 -6.05 -7.25 4.43
N LEU A 124 -6.64 -6.46 3.54
CA LEU A 124 -8.09 -6.41 3.33
C LEU A 124 -8.59 -7.63 2.56
N ASP A 125 -7.85 -8.05 1.54
CA ASP A 125 -8.19 -9.23 0.74
C ASP A 125 -8.03 -10.51 1.57
N LEU A 126 -6.99 -10.57 2.39
CA LEU A 126 -6.82 -11.62 3.39
C LEU A 126 -8.00 -11.68 4.37
N ALA A 127 -8.44 -10.53 4.90
CA ALA A 127 -9.55 -10.48 5.85
C ALA A 127 -10.89 -10.95 5.24
N ARG A 128 -11.08 -10.69 3.93
CA ARG A 128 -12.26 -11.12 3.18
C ARG A 128 -12.22 -12.60 2.80
N HIS A 129 -11.06 -13.25 2.82
CA HIS A 129 -10.94 -14.63 2.39
C HIS A 129 -11.75 -15.59 3.28
N PRO A 130 -12.58 -16.49 2.72
CA PRO A 130 -13.44 -17.37 3.51
C PRO A 130 -12.68 -18.24 4.51
N GLN A 131 -11.46 -18.67 4.14
CA GLN A 131 -10.65 -19.58 4.93
C GLN A 131 -9.75 -18.91 5.97
N ILE A 132 -9.79 -17.58 6.16
CA ILE A 132 -8.91 -16.89 7.12
C ILE A 132 -8.99 -17.44 8.57
N GLY A 133 -10.13 -18.01 8.95
CA GLY A 133 -10.32 -18.62 10.27
C GLY A 133 -9.95 -20.10 10.37
N THR A 134 -9.88 -20.82 9.24
CA THR A 134 -9.72 -22.28 9.20
C THR A 134 -8.41 -22.73 8.58
N ASP A 135 -7.96 -22.03 7.55
CA ASP A 135 -6.69 -22.23 6.85
C ASP A 135 -6.12 -20.86 6.43
N PRO A 136 -5.44 -20.16 7.36
CA PRO A 136 -4.87 -18.84 7.09
C PRO A 136 -3.70 -18.88 6.09
N ALA A 137 -3.03 -20.02 5.91
CA ALA A 137 -1.95 -20.15 4.93
C ALA A 137 -2.52 -20.13 3.50
N ALA A 138 -3.53 -20.97 3.22
CA ALA A 138 -4.22 -20.94 1.93
C ALA A 138 -4.89 -19.59 1.65
N ALA A 139 -5.45 -18.95 2.69
CA ALA A 139 -6.01 -17.62 2.57
C ALA A 139 -4.97 -16.56 2.17
N LEU A 140 -3.75 -16.65 2.70
CA LEU A 140 -2.65 -15.75 2.37
C LEU A 140 -2.13 -15.98 0.95
N GLU A 141 -1.97 -17.23 0.53
CA GLU A 141 -1.58 -17.56 -0.85
C GLU A 141 -2.60 -17.01 -1.87
N ALA A 142 -3.90 -17.20 -1.58
CA ALA A 142 -4.97 -16.68 -2.44
C ALA A 142 -5.01 -15.13 -2.46
N ALA A 143 -4.84 -14.49 -1.30
CA ALA A 143 -4.78 -13.03 -1.22
C ALA A 143 -3.58 -12.47 -1.99
N TRP A 144 -2.43 -13.14 -1.94
CA TRP A 144 -1.24 -12.75 -2.70
C TRP A 144 -1.45 -12.87 -4.21
N ALA A 145 -2.02 -13.98 -4.67
CA ALA A 145 -2.35 -14.17 -6.09
C ALA A 145 -3.37 -13.13 -6.59
N SER A 146 -4.36 -12.78 -5.76
CA SER A 146 -5.32 -11.71 -6.05
C SER A 146 -4.64 -10.34 -6.15
N ALA A 147 -3.75 -10.02 -5.21
CA ALA A 147 -3.02 -8.76 -5.19
C ALA A 147 -2.09 -8.62 -6.41
N GLU A 148 -1.35 -9.67 -6.77
CA GLU A 148 -0.52 -9.72 -7.97
C GLU A 148 -1.35 -9.42 -9.22
N ALA A 149 -2.48 -10.12 -9.40
CA ALA A 149 -3.35 -9.92 -10.55
C ALA A 149 -3.94 -8.50 -10.60
N GLY A 150 -4.36 -7.97 -9.45
CA GLY A 150 -4.90 -6.62 -9.33
C GLY A 150 -3.87 -5.54 -9.64
N PHE A 151 -2.65 -5.67 -9.12
CA PHE A 151 -1.57 -4.72 -9.41
C PHE A 151 -1.17 -4.75 -10.88
N LEU A 152 -1.03 -5.93 -11.49
CA LEU A 152 -0.70 -6.05 -12.92
C LEU A 152 -1.79 -5.44 -13.81
N ALA A 153 -3.07 -5.54 -13.43
CA ALA A 153 -4.16 -4.88 -14.15
C ALA A 153 -4.01 -3.36 -14.08
N LEU A 154 -3.79 -2.80 -12.89
CA LEU A 154 -3.55 -1.37 -12.70
C LEU A 154 -2.35 -0.87 -13.51
N CYS A 155 -1.24 -1.62 -13.53
CA CYS A 155 -0.06 -1.26 -14.32
C CYS A 155 -0.37 -1.22 -15.83
N ARG A 156 -1.17 -2.17 -16.34
CA ARG A 156 -1.57 -2.19 -17.76
C ARG A 156 -2.45 -1.01 -18.11
N GLU A 157 -3.41 -0.67 -17.24
CA GLU A 157 -4.30 0.48 -17.42
C GLU A 157 -3.52 1.79 -17.39
N ALA A 158 -2.66 1.98 -16.39
CA ALA A 158 -1.79 3.15 -16.28
C ALA A 158 -0.88 3.31 -17.50
N HIS A 159 -0.29 2.21 -17.99
CA HIS A 159 0.52 2.23 -19.19
C HIS A 159 -0.28 2.64 -20.44
N ALA A 160 -1.48 2.07 -20.63
CA ALA A 160 -2.35 2.42 -21.75
C ALA A 160 -2.76 3.91 -21.70
N ALA A 161 -3.08 4.43 -20.51
CA ALA A 161 -3.40 5.84 -20.31
C ALA A 161 -2.20 6.76 -20.62
N ALA A 162 -0.99 6.37 -20.23
CA ALA A 162 0.23 7.12 -20.51
C ALA A 162 0.53 7.19 -22.02
N VAL A 163 0.36 6.08 -22.74
CA VAL A 163 0.49 6.03 -24.20
C VAL A 163 -0.51 6.98 -24.87
N ALA A 164 -1.79 6.90 -24.49
CA ALA A 164 -2.84 7.76 -25.04
C ALA A 164 -2.56 9.26 -24.76
N ARG A 165 -2.03 9.61 -23.58
CA ARG A 165 -1.64 10.97 -23.24
C ARG A 165 -0.48 11.45 -24.11
N HIS A 166 0.52 10.60 -24.33
CA HIS A 166 1.66 10.93 -25.18
C HIS A 166 1.23 11.17 -26.63
N GLU A 167 0.38 10.31 -27.19
CA GLU A 167 -0.16 10.46 -28.54
C GLU A 167 -0.96 11.76 -28.69
N ARG A 168 -1.81 12.10 -27.71
CA ARG A 168 -2.55 13.38 -27.68
C ARG A 168 -1.61 14.59 -27.64
N ALA A 169 -0.53 14.52 -26.85
CA ALA A 169 0.44 15.60 -26.75
C ALA A 169 1.18 15.82 -28.08
N LEU A 170 1.58 14.74 -28.76
CA LEU A 170 2.21 14.83 -30.09
C LEU A 170 1.24 15.41 -31.14
N ALA A 171 -0.02 14.99 -31.12
CA ALA A 171 -1.04 15.52 -32.03
C ALA A 171 -1.29 17.03 -31.80
N ALA A 172 -1.36 17.46 -30.54
CA ALA A 172 -1.52 18.87 -30.18
C ALA A 172 -0.33 19.72 -30.62
N ALA A 173 0.91 19.23 -30.42
CA ALA A 173 2.12 19.92 -30.88
C ALA A 173 2.16 20.05 -32.42
N ALA A 174 1.74 19.00 -33.15
CA ALA A 174 1.68 19.02 -34.60
C ALA A 174 0.59 19.94 -35.17
N ALA A 175 -0.47 20.20 -34.41
CA ALA A 175 -1.51 21.17 -34.77
C ALA A 175 -1.02 22.61 -34.54
N ALA A 176 -0.38 22.89 -33.40
CA ALA A 176 0.15 24.21 -33.05
C ALA A 176 1.24 24.72 -34.03
N GLY A 177 1.95 23.82 -34.71
CA GLY A 177 2.97 24.17 -35.69
C GLY A 177 2.45 24.60 -37.08
N ARG A 178 1.14 24.59 -37.35
CA ARG A 178 0.56 24.90 -38.68
C ARG A 178 -0.05 26.30 -38.82
N ASP A 179 -0.18 27.06 -37.74
CA ASP A 179 -0.84 28.38 -37.75
C ASP A 179 0.15 29.55 -37.89
N GLY A 180 1.38 29.30 -38.37
CA GLY A 180 2.49 30.25 -38.37
C GLY A 180 3.11 30.60 -39.73
N ASP A 181 2.46 30.29 -40.86
CA ASP A 181 2.97 30.56 -42.22
C ASP A 181 2.03 31.45 -43.03
#